data_AF-A0A9E3KGN0-F1
#
_entry.id   AF-A0A9E3KGN0-F1
#
_cell.length_a   1.000
_cell.length_b   1.000
_cell.length_c   1.000
_cell.angle_alpha   90.00
_cell.angle_beta   90.00
_cell.angle_gamma   90.00
#
_symmetry.space_group_name_H-M   'P 1'
#
loop_
_entity.id
_entity.type
_entity.pdbx_description
1 polymer ?
#
loop_
_entity_poly.entity_id
_entity_poly.type
_entity_poly.pdbx_seq_one_letter_code
_entity_poly.pdbx_strand_id
1 'polypeptide(L)'
;MKAVVFILFLVAPLFVFAQDVATDVDELKKEILQLRNDVDHIQLNLQTSQNKFKRGIAIATIGYSVTIAGGLMLGRKNDDLGKGLLIAGGATGITGTILMVDAFKYLGRFNNKSRKR
;
A
#
# COMPACT_ATOMS: atom_id res chain seq x y z
N MET A 1 -38.05 -59.02 -3.14
CA MET A 1 -36.86 -58.40 -3.79
C MET A 1 -37.21 -57.15 -4.59
N LYS A 2 -38.28 -57.13 -5.41
CA LYS A 2 -38.67 -55.95 -6.22
C LYS A 2 -38.98 -54.67 -5.41
N ALA A 3 -39.60 -54.80 -4.23
CA ALA A 3 -39.92 -53.65 -3.37
C ALA A 3 -38.68 -52.96 -2.76
N VAL A 4 -37.61 -53.72 -2.50
CA VAL A 4 -36.36 -53.17 -1.92
C VAL A 4 -35.64 -52.29 -2.94
N VAL A 5 -35.62 -52.72 -4.22
CA VAL A 5 -35.04 -51.94 -5.32
C VAL A 5 -35.81 -50.64 -5.55
N PHE A 6 -37.13 -50.67 -5.41
CA PHE A 6 -37.99 -49.49 -5.56
C PHE A 6 -37.77 -48.46 -4.44
N ILE A 7 -37.58 -48.92 -3.20
CA ILE A 7 -37.25 -48.04 -2.07
C ILE A 7 -35.85 -47.44 -2.25
N LEU A 8 -34.87 -48.21 -2.71
CA LEU A 8 -33.51 -47.72 -2.94
C LEU A 8 -33.47 -46.62 -4.01
N PHE A 9 -34.30 -46.74 -5.05
CA PHE A 9 -34.43 -45.74 -6.12
C PHE A 9 -35.14 -44.47 -5.67
N LEU A 10 -36.08 -44.57 -4.72
CA LEU A 10 -36.82 -43.43 -4.17
C LEU A 10 -35.97 -42.60 -3.19
N VAL A 11 -35.01 -43.21 -2.50
CA VAL A 11 -34.15 -42.53 -1.51
C VAL A 11 -32.86 -41.97 -2.14
N ALA A 12 -32.41 -42.51 -3.28
CA ALA A 12 -31.22 -42.03 -3.99
C ALA A 12 -31.17 -40.50 -4.28
N PRO A 13 -32.25 -39.82 -4.71
CA PRO A 13 -32.19 -38.37 -4.97
C PRO A 13 -32.07 -37.51 -3.70
N LEU A 14 -32.34 -38.03 -2.51
CA LEU A 14 -32.22 -37.28 -1.25
C LEU A 14 -30.77 -37.00 -0.85
N PHE A 15 -29.80 -37.75 -1.39
CA PHE A 15 -28.38 -37.53 -1.11
C PHE A 15 -27.73 -36.44 -1.99
N VAL A 16 -28.37 -36.07 -3.10
CA VAL A 16 -27.83 -35.06 -4.04
C VAL A 16 -27.98 -33.64 -3.48
N PHE A 17 -29.03 -33.38 -2.70
CA PHE A 17 -29.29 -32.07 -2.08
C PHE A 17 -28.40 -31.76 -0.87
N ALA A 18 -27.58 -32.70 -0.40
CA ALA A 18 -26.71 -32.51 0.77
C ALA A 18 -25.34 -31.87 0.45
N GLN A 19 -24.97 -31.71 -0.83
CA GLN A 19 -23.65 -31.22 -1.24
C GLN A 19 -23.51 -29.69 -1.32
N ASP A 20 -24.60 -28.92 -1.25
CA ASP A 20 -24.55 -27.46 -1.44
C ASP A 20 -23.94 -26.71 -0.24
N VAL A 21 -24.18 -27.17 0.98
CA VAL A 21 -23.78 -26.45 2.21
C VAL A 21 -22.26 -26.44 2.42
N ALA A 22 -21.53 -27.47 1.96
CA ALA A 22 -20.08 -27.52 2.09
C ALA A 22 -19.37 -26.50 1.19
N THR A 23 -19.94 -26.21 0.02
CA THR A 23 -19.38 -25.29 -0.98
C THR A 23 -19.39 -23.84 -0.50
N ASP A 24 -20.47 -23.41 0.17
CA ASP A 24 -20.65 -22.06 0.72
C ASP A 24 -19.64 -21.74 1.84
N VAL A 25 -19.37 -22.72 2.70
CA VAL A 25 -18.39 -22.56 3.81
C VAL A 25 -16.96 -22.47 3.28
N ASP A 26 -16.62 -23.24 2.24
CA ASP A 26 -15.31 -23.18 1.59
C ASP A 26 -15.11 -21.86 0.83
N GLU A 27 -16.18 -21.33 0.21
CA GLU A 27 -16.16 -20.03 -0.45
C GLU A 27 -15.94 -18.89 0.56
N LEU A 28 -16.67 -18.90 1.69
CA LEU A 28 -16.48 -17.95 2.78
C LEU A 28 -15.06 -18.01 3.38
N LYS A 29 -14.53 -19.23 3.58
CA LYS A 29 -13.15 -19.42 4.08
C LYS A 29 -12.13 -18.85 3.10
N LYS A 30 -12.34 -19.03 1.80
CA LYS A 30 -11.49 -18.47 0.75
C LYS A 30 -11.56 -16.94 0.75
N GLU A 31 -12.73 -16.35 0.88
CA GLU A 31 -12.91 -14.90 0.94
C GLU A 31 -12.23 -14.30 2.18
N ILE A 32 -12.38 -14.92 3.36
CA ILE A 32 -11.67 -14.52 4.58
C ILE A 32 -10.15 -14.57 4.39
N LEU A 33 -9.64 -15.60 3.70
CA LEU A 33 -8.21 -15.76 3.46
C LEU A 33 -7.68 -14.74 2.46
N GLN A 34 -8.47 -14.39 1.44
CA GLN A 34 -8.18 -13.28 0.53
C GLN A 34 -8.16 -11.94 1.28
N LEU A 35 -9.16 -11.69 2.13
CA LEU A 35 -9.25 -10.46 2.92
C LEU A 35 -8.04 -10.29 3.84
N ARG A 36 -7.59 -11.37 4.49
CA ARG A 36 -6.38 -11.36 5.34
C ARG A 36 -5.13 -11.03 4.53
N ASN A 37 -4.96 -11.65 3.37
CA ASN A 37 -3.85 -11.35 2.47
C ASN A 37 -3.85 -9.88 2.02
N ASP A 38 -5.03 -9.33 1.71
CA ASP A 38 -5.17 -7.92 1.32
C ASP A 38 -4.81 -6.99 2.48
N VAL A 39 -5.24 -7.29 3.71
CA VAL A 39 -4.87 -6.54 4.92
C VAL A 39 -3.36 -6.58 5.15
N ASP A 40 -2.73 -7.74 5.04
CA ASP A 40 -1.28 -7.89 5.21
C ASP A 40 -0.51 -7.09 4.15
N HIS A 41 -0.97 -7.12 2.89
CA HIS A 41 -0.41 -6.31 1.82
C HIS A 41 -0.58 -4.81 2.07
N ILE A 42 -1.73 -4.37 2.60
CA ILE A 42 -1.95 -2.98 2.96
C ILE A 42 -0.97 -2.56 4.07
N GLN A 43 -0.80 -3.37 5.11
CA GLN A 43 0.11 -3.06 6.22
C GLN A 43 1.56 -2.91 5.74
N LEU A 44 2.05 -3.83 4.91
CA LEU A 44 3.41 -3.77 4.34
C LEU A 44 3.62 -2.50 3.51
N ASN A 45 2.63 -2.12 2.69
CA ASN A 45 2.70 -0.92 1.87
C ASN A 45 2.61 0.36 2.71
N LEU A 46 1.77 0.38 3.75
CA LEU A 46 1.67 1.50 4.69
C LEU A 46 3.00 1.75 5.40
N GLN A 47 3.65 0.70 5.89
CA GLN A 47 4.95 0.82 6.56
C GLN A 47 6.02 1.38 5.60
N THR A 48 6.02 0.92 4.35
CA THR A 48 6.92 1.42 3.30
C THR A 48 6.66 2.90 2.97
N SER A 49 5.40 3.28 2.77
CA SER A 49 5.01 4.67 2.55
C SER A 49 5.36 5.56 3.73
N GLN A 50 5.13 5.10 4.96
CA GLN A 50 5.48 5.85 6.16
C GLN A 50 6.99 6.12 6.23
N ASN A 51 7.82 5.12 5.91
CA ASN A 51 9.27 5.28 5.89
C ASN A 51 9.74 6.26 4.81
N LYS A 52 9.19 6.18 3.59
CA LYS A 52 9.46 7.14 2.51
C LYS A 52 9.06 8.56 2.91
N PHE A 53 7.89 8.71 3.54
CA PHE A 53 7.39 9.99 4.02
C PHE A 53 8.29 10.60 5.10
N LYS A 54 8.66 9.83 6.13
CA LYS A 54 9.60 10.27 7.19
C LYS A 54 10.95 10.69 6.62
N ARG A 55 11.50 9.92 5.67
CA ARG A 55 12.74 10.28 4.95
C ARG A 55 12.57 11.57 4.15
N GLY A 56 11.44 11.71 3.45
CA GLY A 56 11.14 12.91 2.68
C GLY A 56 11.09 14.17 3.56
N ILE A 57 10.44 14.10 4.73
CA ILE A 57 10.46 15.19 5.72
C ILE A 57 11.89 15.50 6.14
N ALA A 58 12.67 14.50 6.55
CA ALA A 58 14.04 14.72 7.02
C ALA A 58 14.92 15.39 5.95
N ILE A 59 14.88 14.88 4.71
CA ILE A 59 15.61 15.44 3.57
C ILE A 59 15.13 16.86 3.27
N ALA A 60 13.82 17.11 3.29
CA ALA A 60 13.26 18.43 3.05
C ALA A 60 13.74 19.43 4.12
N THR A 61 13.69 19.06 5.39
CA THR A 61 14.17 19.89 6.51
C THR A 61 15.65 20.21 6.36
N ILE A 62 16.50 19.22 6.03
CA ILE A 62 17.92 19.45 5.76
C ILE A 62 18.08 20.43 4.61
N GLY A 63 17.36 20.23 3.51
CA GLY A 63 17.38 21.13 2.35
C GLY A 63 17.00 22.57 2.73
N TYR A 64 15.93 22.75 3.51
CA TYR A 64 15.53 24.06 4.01
C TYR A 64 16.59 24.70 4.90
N SER A 65 17.17 23.95 5.85
CA SER A 65 18.23 24.45 6.72
C SER A 65 19.46 24.88 5.93
N VAL A 66 19.88 24.07 4.95
CA VAL A 66 21.01 24.38 4.06
C VAL A 66 20.71 25.59 3.18
N THR A 67 19.48 25.72 2.68
CA THR A 67 19.05 26.89 1.90
C THR A 67 19.08 28.16 2.72
N ILE A 68 18.60 28.12 3.97
CA ILE A 68 18.62 29.26 4.89
C ILE A 68 20.07 29.65 5.20
N ALA A 69 20.93 28.68 5.53
CA ALA A 69 22.34 28.92 5.78
C ALA A 69 23.04 29.54 4.56
N GLY A 70 22.79 29.02 3.35
CA GLY A 70 23.30 29.57 2.10
C GLY A 70 22.81 30.99 1.82
N GLY A 71 21.51 31.24 2.05
CA GLY A 71 20.90 32.56 1.91
C GLY A 71 21.49 33.61 2.86
N LEU A 72 21.84 33.23 4.09
CA LEU A 72 22.51 34.11 5.04
C LEU A 72 23.98 34.40 4.66
N MET A 73 24.60 33.56 3.82
CA MET A 73 25.98 33.74 3.35
C MET A 73 26.07 34.55 2.04
N LEU A 74 24.96 34.75 1.34
CA LEU A 74 24.90 35.64 0.16
C LEU A 74 25.21 37.09 0.52
N GLY A 75 25.90 37.79 -0.38
CA GLY A 75 26.28 39.20 -0.21
C GLY A 75 27.40 39.43 0.81
N ARG A 76 28.04 38.37 1.32
CA ARG A 76 29.21 38.45 2.19
C ARG A 76 30.46 37.96 1.46
N LYS A 77 31.58 37.87 2.20
CA LYS A 77 32.89 37.39 1.68
C LYS A 77 32.84 36.01 1.01
N ASN A 78 31.82 35.21 1.32
CA ASN A 78 31.65 33.83 0.89
C ASN A 78 30.42 33.66 -0.04
N ASP A 79 30.17 34.64 -0.91
CA ASP A 79 28.98 34.69 -1.78
C ASP A 79 28.83 33.43 -2.67
N ASP A 80 29.93 32.91 -3.20
CA ASP A 80 29.91 31.70 -4.04
C ASP A 80 29.54 30.44 -3.25
N LEU A 81 30.00 30.32 -2.01
CA LEU A 81 29.54 29.26 -1.10
C LEU A 81 28.06 29.42 -0.77
N GLY A 82 27.60 30.65 -0.55
CA GLY A 82 26.19 30.97 -0.33
C GLY A 82 25.30 30.51 -1.48
N LYS A 83 25.67 30.84 -2.73
CA LYS A 83 24.97 30.38 -3.95
C LYS A 83 24.97 28.86 -4.07
N GLY A 84 26.11 28.22 -3.83
CA GLY A 84 26.23 26.76 -3.89
C GLY A 84 25.32 26.06 -2.88
N LEU A 85 25.32 26.53 -1.62
CA LEU A 85 24.45 26.04 -0.56
C LEU A 85 22.97 26.27 -0.87
N LEU A 86 22.62 27.41 -1.48
CA LEU A 86 21.24 27.72 -1.81
C LEU A 86 20.69 26.79 -2.91
N ILE A 87 21.49 26.52 -3.94
CA ILE A 87 21.13 25.56 -4.99
C ILE A 87 21.05 24.13 -4.42
N ALA A 88 22.06 23.71 -3.66
CA ALA A 88 22.10 22.38 -3.06
C ALA A 88 20.95 22.16 -2.07
N GLY A 89 20.69 23.14 -1.20
CA GLY A 89 19.60 23.12 -0.24
C GLY A 89 18.24 23.10 -0.93
N GLY A 90 18.04 23.93 -1.96
CA GLY A 90 16.79 23.98 -2.72
C GLY A 90 16.50 22.67 -3.45
N ALA A 91 17.51 22.10 -4.14
CA ALA A 91 17.39 20.81 -4.81
C ALA A 91 17.11 19.66 -3.83
N THR A 92 17.79 19.67 -2.68
CA THR A 92 17.56 18.70 -1.60
C THR A 92 16.14 18.83 -1.05
N GLY A 93 15.67 20.07 -0.83
CA GLY A 93 14.31 20.37 -0.38
C GLY A 93 13.24 19.83 -1.31
N ILE A 94 13.37 20.10 -2.61
CA ILE A 94 12.45 19.59 -3.65
C ILE A 94 12.46 18.06 -3.67
N THR A 95 13.64 17.44 -3.59
CA THR A 95 13.77 15.98 -3.56
C THR A 95 13.03 15.36 -2.38
N GLY A 96 13.16 15.97 -1.19
CA GLY A 96 12.41 15.54 0.01
C GLY A 96 10.90 15.60 -0.21
N THR A 97 10.40 16.67 -0.81
CA THR A 97 8.98 16.84 -1.14
C THR A 97 8.50 15.81 -2.16
N ILE A 98 9.28 15.50 -3.20
CA ILE A 98 8.94 14.45 -4.18
C ILE A 98 8.80 13.09 -3.49
N LEU A 99 9.70 12.76 -2.55
CA LEU A 99 9.62 11.52 -1.78
C LEU A 99 8.36 11.45 -0.90
N MET A 100 7.94 12.58 -0.30
CA MET A 100 6.67 12.64 0.43
C MET A 100 5.46 12.43 -0.49
N VAL A 101 5.43 13.09 -1.65
CA VAL A 101 4.33 12.95 -2.61
C VAL A 101 4.28 11.53 -3.19
N ASP A 102 5.42 10.93 -3.50
CA ASP A 102 5.50 9.54 -3.95
C ASP A 102 4.99 8.58 -2.88
N ALA A 103 5.31 8.82 -1.60
CA ALA A 103 4.79 8.01 -0.49
C ALA A 103 3.25 8.01 -0.44
N PHE A 104 2.61 9.17 -0.62
CA PHE A 104 1.14 9.27 -0.67
C PHE A 104 0.55 8.66 -1.94
N LYS A 105 1.18 8.90 -3.10
CA LYS A 105 0.72 8.37 -4.39
C LYS A 105 0.82 6.85 -4.44
N TYR A 106 1.88 6.29 -3.86
CA TYR A 106 2.06 4.85 -3.70
C TYR A 106 0.89 4.27 -2.90
N LEU A 107 0.59 4.85 -1.74
CA LEU A 107 -0.51 4.45 -0.86
C LEU A 107 -1.89 4.53 -1.56
N GLY A 108 -2.16 5.60 -2.32
CA GLY A 108 -3.42 5.78 -3.04
C GLY A 108 -3.60 4.91 -4.29
N ARG A 109 -2.51 4.50 -4.96
CA ARG A 109 -2.58 3.67 -6.19
C ARG A 109 -3.00 2.22 -5.91
N PHE A 110 -2.65 1.65 -4.76
CA PHE A 110 -3.06 0.28 -4.42
C PHE A 110 -4.56 0.17 -4.11
N ASN A 111 -5.17 1.23 -3.57
CA ASN A 111 -6.61 1.30 -3.34
C ASN A 111 -7.42 1.16 -4.65
N ASN A 112 -6.91 1.70 -5.76
CA ASN A 112 -7.59 1.64 -7.07
C ASN A 112 -7.39 0.33 -7.85
N LYS A 113 -6.33 -0.45 -7.56
CA LYS A 113 -6.08 -1.72 -8.23
C LYS A 113 -6.97 -2.85 -7.70
N SER A 114 -7.32 -2.80 -6.41
CA SER A 114 -8.23 -3.76 -5.78
C SER A 114 -9.67 -3.65 -6.28
N ARG A 115 -10.10 -2.48 -6.77
CA ARG A 115 -11.49 -2.24 -7.23
C ARG A 115 -11.75 -2.67 -8.68
N LYS A 116 -10.72 -3.09 -9.42
CA LYS A 116 -10.80 -3.45 -10.84
C LYS A 116 -10.62 -4.95 -11.12
N ARG A 117 -10.45 -5.76 -10.07
CA ARG A 117 -10.41 -7.22 -10.18
C ARG A 117 -11.66 -7.81 -9.54
#